data_AF-A0A931SCW8-F1
#
_entry.id   AF-A0A931SCW8-F1
#
_cell.length_a   1.000
_cell.length_b   1.000
_cell.length_c   1.000
_cell.angle_alpha   90.00
_cell.angle_beta   90.00
_cell.angle_gamma   90.00
#
_symmetry.space_group_name_H-M   'P 1'
#
loop_
_entity.id
_entity.type
_entity.pdbx_description
1 polymer ?
#
loop_
_entity_poly.entity_id
_entity_poly.type
_entity_poly.pdbx_seq_one_letter_code
_entity_poly.pdbx_strand_id
1 'polypeptide(L)'
;MDDLSPKGRDDGHVFDYSKITENIYIGSDLCKGGVCLIHGEEFKALGIGFEINLSRENNELPPKDMEVGYLWLPVTDGYAPTQLQLHQV
;
A
#
# COMPACT_ATOMS: atom_id res chain seq x y z
N MET A 1 24.62 -8.73 12.56
CA MET A 1 23.36 -8.64 13.32
C MET A 1 22.84 -7.27 13.00
N ASP A 2 22.02 -7.17 11.96
CA ASP A 2 21.48 -5.90 11.51
C ASP A 2 20.30 -5.53 12.41
N ASP A 3 20.39 -4.32 12.95
CA ASP A 3 19.48 -3.71 13.90
C ASP A 3 18.13 -3.43 13.21
N LEU A 4 17.11 -4.23 13.51
CA LEU A 4 15.74 -4.07 13.01
C LEU A 4 14.98 -3.08 13.89
N SER A 5 15.41 -1.82 13.92
CA SER A 5 14.60 -0.73 14.49
C SER A 5 13.65 -0.19 13.42
N PRO A 6 12.34 0.01 13.71
CA PRO A 6 11.39 0.56 12.75
C PRO A 6 11.84 1.94 12.28
N LYS A 7 11.83 2.21 10.97
CA LYS A 7 12.19 3.52 10.41
C LYS A 7 11.07 4.57 10.51
N GLY A 8 9.94 4.22 11.11
CA GLY A 8 8.75 5.06 11.29
C GLY A 8 8.64 5.72 12.66
N ARG A 9 7.50 6.38 12.94
CA ARG A 9 7.20 7.14 14.18
C ARG A 9 7.18 6.33 15.50
N ASP A 10 7.70 5.11 15.52
CA ASP A 10 7.69 4.19 16.67
C ASP A 10 6.30 3.98 17.30
N ASP A 11 5.25 4.12 16.49
CA ASP A 11 3.84 3.90 16.84
C ASP A 11 3.32 2.53 16.32
N GLY A 12 4.25 1.65 15.91
CA GLY A 12 3.98 0.29 15.46
C GLY A 12 3.59 0.17 13.98
N HIS A 13 3.79 1.22 13.17
CA HIS A 13 3.65 1.15 11.72
C HIS A 13 4.76 0.32 11.09
N VAL A 14 4.38 -0.68 10.30
CA VAL A 14 5.31 -1.55 9.55
C VAL A 14 4.98 -1.43 8.08
N PHE A 15 5.97 -1.06 7.28
CA PHE A 15 5.87 -1.14 5.82
C PHE A 15 6.12 -2.59 5.39
N ASP A 16 5.04 -3.38 5.36
CA ASP A 16 5.08 -4.81 5.07
C ASP A 16 4.76 -5.07 3.59
N TYR A 17 5.74 -5.59 2.86
CA TYR A 17 5.57 -5.89 1.44
C TYR A 17 6.48 -7.04 0.97
N SER A 18 6.12 -7.61 -0.17
CA SER A 18 6.91 -8.56 -0.93
C SER A 18 7.01 -8.10 -2.38
N LYS A 19 8.19 -8.28 -2.98
CA LYS A 19 8.41 -8.04 -4.41
C LYS A 19 7.99 -9.29 -5.19
N ILE A 20 7.00 -9.16 -6.06
CA ILE A 20 6.51 -10.25 -6.93
C ILE A 20 7.30 -10.29 -8.24
N THR A 21 7.52 -9.11 -8.84
CA THR A 21 8.36 -8.94 -10.04
C THR A 21 9.15 -7.64 -9.93
N GLU A 22 9.96 -7.32 -10.94
CA GLU A 22 10.67 -6.03 -11.00
C GLU A 22 9.75 -4.81 -10.86
N ASN A 23 8.49 -4.92 -11.29
CA ASN A 23 7.55 -3.79 -11.32
C ASN A 23 6.30 -4.01 -10.45
N ILE A 24 6.20 -5.14 -9.73
CA ILE A 24 5.01 -5.48 -8.95
C ILE A 24 5.42 -5.81 -7.53
N TYR A 25 4.82 -5.07 -6.60
CA TYR A 25 4.91 -5.29 -5.17
C TYR A 25 3.51 -5.61 -4.64
N ILE A 26 3.44 -6.45 -3.61
CA ILE A 26 2.22 -6.69 -2.83
C ILE A 26 2.53 -6.36 -1.38
N GLY A 27 1.64 -5.64 -0.71
CA GLY A 27 1.85 -5.25 0.68
C GLY A 27 0.54 -5.18 1.44
N SER A 28 0.67 -5.07 2.76
CA SER A 28 -0.45 -4.94 3.67
C SER A 28 -0.55 -3.48 4.12
N ASP A 29 -1.76 -2.94 4.10
CA ASP A 29 -2.04 -1.65 4.72
C ASP A 29 -2.18 -1.81 6.23
N LEU A 30 -1.04 -1.73 6.94
CA LEU A 30 -0.97 -1.85 8.40
C LEU A 30 -0.95 -0.49 9.09
N CYS A 31 -1.35 0.59 8.39
CA CYS A 31 -1.30 1.92 8.95
C CYS A 31 -2.44 2.16 9.95
N LYS A 32 -2.12 2.80 11.08
CA LYS A 32 -3.06 3.20 12.13
C LYS A 32 -3.37 4.69 11.99
N GLY A 33 -4.03 5.07 10.89
CA GLY A 33 -4.47 6.44 10.62
C GLY A 33 -4.89 6.62 9.17
N GLY A 34 -5.72 7.64 8.86
CA GLY A 34 -6.26 7.82 7.50
C GLY A 34 -5.27 8.33 6.43
N VAL A 35 -4.00 8.60 6.80
CA VAL A 35 -2.89 8.97 5.90
C VAL A 35 -1.57 8.52 6.53
N CYS A 36 -0.87 7.57 5.91
CA CYS A 36 0.43 7.08 6.38
C CYS A 36 1.61 7.90 5.85
N LEU A 37 2.40 8.50 6.74
CA LEU A 37 3.59 9.29 6.38
C LEU A 37 4.79 8.43 5.95
N ILE A 38 4.81 7.15 6.32
CA ILE A 38 5.93 6.23 6.05
C ILE A 38 5.84 5.66 4.63
N HIS A 39 4.63 5.39 4.14
CA HIS A 39 4.41 4.96 2.75
C HIS A 39 5.02 5.95 1.76
N GLY A 40 5.07 7.23 2.11
CA GLY A 40 5.60 8.24 1.20
C GLY A 40 7.06 8.07 0.84
N GLU A 41 7.92 7.89 1.84
CA GLU A 41 9.37 7.75 1.61
C GLU A 41 9.70 6.38 1.01
N GLU A 42 9.04 5.33 1.48
CA GLU A 42 9.26 3.96 0.99
C GLU A 42 8.75 3.79 -0.46
N PHE A 43 7.58 4.35 -0.80
CA PHE A 43 7.10 4.38 -2.19
C PHE A 43 8.06 5.13 -3.10
N LYS A 44 8.60 6.28 -2.65
CA LYS A 44 9.63 7.03 -3.40
C LYS A 44 10.89 6.20 -3.59
N ALA A 45 11.37 5.53 -2.55
CA ALA A 45 12.57 4.70 -2.60
C ALA A 45 12.41 3.48 -3.53
N LEU A 46 11.22 2.88 -3.58
CA LEU A 46 10.88 1.76 -4.45
C LEU A 46 10.49 2.18 -5.87
N GLY A 47 10.33 3.48 -6.14
CA GLY A 47 9.89 3.99 -7.43
C GLY A 47 8.44 3.64 -7.76
N ILE A 48 7.58 3.51 -6.75
CA ILE A 48 6.15 3.25 -6.95
C ILE A 48 5.51 4.47 -7.61
N GLY A 49 4.97 4.26 -8.81
CA GLY A 49 4.19 5.26 -9.54
C GLY A 49 2.69 5.01 -9.55
N PHE A 50 2.24 3.85 -9.07
CA PHE A 50 0.83 3.49 -9.03
C PHE A 50 0.50 2.56 -7.87
N GLU A 51 -0.63 2.78 -7.20
CA GLU A 51 -1.15 1.96 -6.11
C GLU A 51 -2.55 1.43 -6.45
N ILE A 52 -2.80 0.16 -6.11
CA ILE A 52 -4.13 -0.46 -6.16
C ILE A 52 -4.52 -0.84 -4.73
N ASN A 53 -5.53 -0.19 -4.19
CA ASN A 53 -6.08 -0.51 -2.87
C ASN A 53 -7.30 -1.43 -3.02
N LEU A 54 -7.22 -2.62 -2.44
CA LEU A 54 -8.28 -3.64 -2.47
C LEU A 54 -9.21 -3.61 -1.25
N SER A 55 -8.90 -2.84 -0.21
CA SER A 55 -9.68 -2.83 1.03
C SER A 55 -11.02 -2.13 0.81
N ARG A 56 -12.13 -2.86 1.02
CA ARG A 56 -13.47 -2.26 0.99
C ARG A 56 -13.73 -1.41 2.24
N GLU A 57 -13.18 -1.84 3.36
CA GLU A 57 -13.43 -1.31 4.70
C GLU A 57 -12.61 -0.03 4.97
N ASN A 58 -11.45 0.11 4.32
CA ASN A 58 -10.57 1.26 4.48
C ASN A 58 -10.06 1.77 3.12
N ASN A 59 -10.50 2.97 2.72
CA ASN A 59 -9.95 3.67 1.55
C ASN A 59 -8.84 4.62 2.00
N GLU A 60 -7.70 4.05 2.39
CA GLU A 60 -6.50 4.83 2.64
C GLU A 60 -5.94 5.38 1.34
N LEU A 61 -5.65 6.69 1.32
CA LEU A 61 -5.15 7.39 0.15
C LEU A 61 -3.64 7.58 0.28
N PRO A 62 -2.88 7.51 -0.84
CA PRO A 62 -1.46 7.83 -0.82
C PRO A 62 -1.22 9.28 -0.38
N PRO A 63 -0.02 9.60 0.14
CA PRO A 63 0.34 10.96 0.56
C PRO A 63 0.12 11.98 -0.57
N LYS A 64 -0.50 13.12 -0.22
CA LYS A 64 -0.89 14.16 -1.20
C LYS A 64 0.28 14.83 -1.92
N ASP A 65 1.49 14.73 -1.36
CA ASP A 65 2.73 15.27 -1.91
C ASP A 65 3.42 14.32 -2.90
N MET A 66 2.79 13.18 -3.22
CA MET A 66 3.30 12.21 -4.17
C MET A 66 2.53 12.21 -5.48
N GLU A 67 3.26 12.12 -6.59
CA GLU A 67 2.70 11.83 -7.91
C GLU A 67 2.55 10.31 -8.09
N VAL A 68 1.63 9.70 -7.33
CA VAL A 68 1.27 8.28 -7.45
C VAL A 68 -0.13 8.18 -8.02
N GLY A 69 -0.29 7.44 -9.12
CA GLY A 69 -1.61 7.07 -9.61
C GLY A 69 -2.29 6.13 -8.60
N TYR A 70 -3.59 6.27 -8.41
CA TYR A 70 -4.31 5.51 -7.38
C TYR A 70 -5.59 4.92 -7.96
N LEU A 71 -5.80 3.62 -7.71
CA LEU A 71 -7.04 2.92 -8.00
C LEU A 71 -7.57 2.26 -6.74
N TRP A 72 -8.75 2.68 -6.32
CA TRP A 72 -9.50 1.95 -5.30
C TRP A 72 -10.41 0.92 -5.96
N LEU A 73 -10.12 -0.35 -5.73
CA LEU A 73 -10.84 -1.50 -6.26
C LEU A 73 -11.38 -2.34 -5.08
N PRO A 74 -12.45 -1.91 -4.40
CA PRO A 74 -12.85 -2.46 -3.10
C PRO A 74 -13.32 -3.92 -3.19
N VAL A 75 -12.65 -4.80 -2.47
CA VAL A 75 -12.95 -6.23 -2.32
C VAL A 75 -13.23 -6.50 -0.85
N THR A 76 -14.34 -7.18 -0.55
CA THR A 76 -14.65 -7.58 0.82
C THR A 76 -13.65 -8.64 1.29
N ASP A 77 -13.11 -8.48 2.50
CA ASP A 77 -12.20 -9.47 3.06
C ASP A 77 -12.80 -10.89 3.08
N GLY A 78 -11.98 -11.89 2.76
CA GLY A 78 -12.40 -13.29 2.59
C GLY A 78 -13.13 -13.60 1.27
N TYR A 79 -13.30 -12.62 0.37
CA TYR A 79 -13.90 -12.82 -0.95
C TYR A 79 -12.92 -12.51 -2.09
N ALA A 80 -13.14 -13.14 -3.24
CA ALA A 80 -12.40 -12.83 -4.46
C ALA A 80 -12.98 -11.57 -5.15
N PRO A 81 -12.16 -10.82 -5.91
CA PRO A 81 -12.67 -9.76 -6.79
C PRO A 81 -13.68 -10.31 -7.80
N THR A 82 -14.65 -9.49 -8.18
CA THR A 82 -15.58 -9.81 -9.27
C THR A 82 -14.88 -9.80 -10.63
N GLN A 83 -15.46 -10.48 -11.62
CA GLN A 83 -14.92 -10.46 -13.00
C GLN A 83 -14.83 -9.04 -13.56
N LEU A 84 -15.80 -8.17 -13.25
CA LEU A 84 -15.75 -6.78 -13.67
C LEU A 84 -14.52 -6.06 -13.07
N GLN A 85 -14.21 -6.28 -11.80
CA GLN A 85 -13.07 -5.67 -11.13
C GLN A 85 -11.73 -6.17 -11.70
N LEU A 86 -11.64 -7.45 -12.07
CA LEU A 86 -10.44 -8.01 -12.70
C LEU A 86 -10.17 -7.41 -14.09
N HIS A 87 -11.17 -6.83 -14.75
CA HIS A 87 -11.05 -6.24 -16.09
C HIS A 87 -10.94 -4.70 -16.08
N GLN A 88 -10.83 -4.09 -14.91
CA GLN A 88 -10.66 -2.62 -14.76
C GLN A 88 -9.18 -2.16 -14.77
N VAL A 89 -8.25 -3.11 -14.87
CA VAL A 89 -6.79 -2.89 -14.85
C VAL A 89 -6.19 -3.02 -16.24
#